data_AF-A0A7S0BFT2-F1
#
_entry.id   AF-A0A7S0BFT2-F1
#
_cell.length_a   1.000
_cell.length_b   1.000
_cell.length_c   1.000
_cell.angle_alpha   90.00
_cell.angle_beta   90.00
_cell.angle_gamma   90.00
#
_symmetry.space_group_name_H-M   'P 1'
#
loop_
_entity.id
_entity.type
_entity.pdbx_description
1 polymer ?
#
loop_
_entity_poly.entity_id
_entity_poly.type
_entity_poly.pdbx_seq_one_letter_code
_entity_poly.pdbx_strand_id
1 'polypeptide(L)'
;GRIKQSHVRSYQYEQVNKRVDQMLALLAICITFQPQHVDESTMSLLKDKFGDIKSLRTGEESTVMGLFTYASPKFVTPAPPNYDVIDDYHMDAANLQQKMFMAEIKQQLILPEIRSYLSLYTSIEVKKLSDLMEIEEEMFRSHLLSLKHKSHSARADMSGENPMIQGTDVKPTSELGFYIDKNVVHVEDAKVETRFGEFFVKQIDRLNQMSRIQIPRDVFHGAKGNLATR
;
A
#
# COMPACT_ATOMS: atom_id res chain seq x y z
N GLY A 1 3.71 1.64 27.18
CA GLY A 1 4.46 0.52 27.78
C GLY A 1 5.93 0.83 27.76
N ARG A 2 6.59 0.79 28.92
CA ARG A 2 7.97 1.23 29.16
C ARG A 2 8.95 0.21 28.54
N ILE A 3 9.62 0.56 27.45
CA ILE A 3 10.66 -0.25 26.85
C ILE A 3 11.89 -0.18 27.78
N LYS A 4 12.34 -1.33 28.27
CA LYS A 4 13.53 -1.43 29.12
C LYS A 4 14.75 -0.87 28.38
N GLN A 5 15.38 0.13 28.99
CA GLN A 5 16.57 0.84 28.52
C GLN A 5 17.82 -0.06 28.57
N SER A 6 18.04 -0.88 27.53
CA SER A 6 19.31 -1.60 27.35
C SER A 6 19.97 -1.35 25.98
N HIS A 7 19.21 -0.90 24.97
CA HIS A 7 19.71 -0.65 23.61
C HIS A 7 19.61 0.82 23.15
N VAL A 8 19.69 1.77 24.09
CA VAL A 8 19.37 3.19 23.82
C VAL A 8 20.36 3.90 22.88
N ARG A 9 21.53 3.32 22.54
CA ARG A 9 22.42 3.86 21.49
C ARG A 9 23.18 2.74 20.78
N SER A 10 22.54 2.09 19.82
CA SER A 10 23.26 1.34 18.78
C SER A 10 23.31 2.21 17.53
N TYR A 11 24.46 2.32 16.87
CA TYR A 11 24.60 2.87 15.50
C TYR A 11 23.55 2.27 14.53
N GLN A 12 23.13 1.03 14.80
CA GLN A 12 22.09 0.36 14.05
C GLN A 12 20.70 1.00 14.22
N TYR A 13 20.38 1.57 15.39
CA TYR A 13 19.08 2.22 15.63
C TYR A 13 18.92 3.48 14.78
N GLU A 14 19.99 4.29 14.68
CA GLU A 14 20.00 5.48 13.83
C GLU A 14 19.94 5.13 12.34
N GLN A 15 20.66 4.09 11.91
CA GLN A 15 20.53 3.56 10.57
C GLN A 15 19.12 3.04 10.26
N VAL A 16 18.50 2.31 11.19
CA VAL A 16 17.14 1.80 11.04
C VAL A 16 16.14 2.94 10.93
N ASN A 17 16.23 3.96 11.78
CA ASN A 17 15.35 5.13 11.69
C ASN A 17 15.51 5.87 10.35
N LYS A 18 16.74 6.00 9.84
CA LYS A 18 16.97 6.57 8.51
C LYS A 18 16.33 5.72 7.40
N ARG A 19 16.38 4.40 7.51
CA ARG A 19 15.68 3.49 6.57
C ARG A 19 14.16 3.64 6.67
N VAL A 20 13.62 3.76 7.87
CA VAL A 20 12.18 4.00 8.08
C VAL A 20 11.77 5.31 7.40
N ASP A 21 12.56 6.36 7.53
CA ASP A 21 12.28 7.64 6.87
C ASP A 21 12.33 7.54 5.33
N GLN A 22 13.27 6.75 4.79
CA GLN A 22 13.29 6.44 3.34
C GLN A 22 12.06 5.63 2.91
N MET A 23 11.65 4.64 3.70
CA MET A 23 10.44 3.84 3.41
C MET A 23 9.18 4.70 3.45
N LEU A 24 9.08 5.65 4.40
CA LEU A 24 7.99 6.60 4.49
C LEU A 24 7.98 7.56 3.28
N ALA A 25 9.15 8.00 2.79
CA ALA A 25 9.22 8.82 1.59
C ALA A 25 8.69 8.08 0.35
N LEU A 26 9.04 6.81 0.15
CA LEU A 26 8.51 5.98 -0.95
C LEU A 26 7.01 5.75 -0.78
N LEU A 27 6.56 5.49 0.45
CA LEU A 27 5.14 5.34 0.75
C LEU A 27 4.35 6.62 0.42
N ALA A 28 4.93 7.79 0.68
CA ALA A 28 4.32 9.07 0.33
C ALA A 28 4.04 9.16 -1.16
N ILE A 29 5.02 8.79 -1.97
CA ILE A 29 4.88 8.76 -3.44
C ILE A 29 3.77 7.77 -3.84
N CYS A 30 3.82 6.53 -3.35
CA CYS A 30 2.80 5.52 -3.69
C CYS A 30 1.37 5.95 -3.33
N ILE A 31 1.15 6.54 -2.15
CA ILE A 31 -0.17 6.99 -1.70
C ILE A 31 -0.69 8.18 -2.55
N THR A 32 0.20 9.03 -3.07
CA THR A 32 -0.21 10.16 -3.91
C THR A 32 -0.82 9.69 -5.24
N PHE A 33 -0.23 8.68 -5.87
CA PHE A 33 -0.69 8.15 -7.15
C PHE A 33 -1.79 7.10 -7.01
N GLN A 34 -1.73 6.29 -5.94
CA GLN A 34 -2.77 5.32 -5.62
C GLN A 34 -3.28 5.55 -4.20
N PRO A 35 -4.41 6.27 -4.04
CA PRO A 35 -5.06 6.41 -2.75
C PRO A 35 -5.48 5.03 -2.24
N GLN A 36 -4.82 4.60 -1.17
CA GLN A 36 -5.13 3.38 -0.45
C GLN A 36 -5.37 3.72 1.02
N HIS A 37 -6.31 3.01 1.65
CA HIS A 37 -6.50 3.06 3.10
C HIS A 37 -5.23 2.59 3.82
N VAL A 38 -4.66 3.49 4.60
CA VAL A 38 -3.45 3.30 5.43
C VAL A 38 -3.83 3.74 6.85
N ASP A 39 -3.25 3.10 7.86
CA ASP A 39 -3.59 3.38 9.26
C ASP A 39 -3.38 4.87 9.60
N GLU A 40 -4.28 5.41 10.43
CA GLU A 40 -4.30 6.84 10.76
C GLU A 40 -2.99 7.33 11.39
N SER A 41 -2.37 6.49 12.22
CA SER A 41 -1.07 6.78 12.84
C SER A 41 0.06 6.91 11.80
N THR A 42 0.09 6.03 10.81
CA THR A 42 1.06 6.10 9.70
C THR A 42 0.78 7.27 8.77
N MET A 43 -0.50 7.61 8.54
CA MET A 43 -0.89 8.77 7.74
C MET A 43 -0.52 10.09 8.42
N SER A 44 -0.65 10.18 9.76
CA SER A 44 -0.19 11.33 10.54
C SER A 44 1.33 11.48 10.45
N LEU A 45 2.08 10.40 10.67
CA LEU A 45 3.55 10.41 10.58
C LEU A 45 4.05 10.84 9.20
N LEU A 46 3.36 10.39 8.14
CA LEU A 46 3.65 10.76 6.76
C LEU A 46 3.43 12.26 6.51
N LYS A 47 2.30 12.81 6.98
CA LYS A 47 1.98 14.25 6.84
C LYS A 47 2.94 15.12 7.64
N ASP A 48 3.36 14.68 8.82
CA ASP A 48 4.26 15.44 9.69
C ASP A 48 5.69 15.51 9.10
N LYS A 49 6.18 14.42 8.49
CA LYS A 49 7.54 14.37 7.90
C LYS A 49 7.59 14.85 6.45
N PHE A 50 6.56 14.57 5.67
CA PHE A 50 6.51 14.84 4.22
C PHE A 50 5.24 15.66 3.90
N GLY A 51 5.13 16.86 4.49
CA GLY A 51 4.00 17.78 4.29
C GLY A 51 3.76 18.21 2.83
N ASP A 52 4.76 18.00 1.96
CA ASP A 52 4.72 18.26 0.50
C ASP A 52 3.94 17.21 -0.31
N ILE A 53 3.11 16.37 0.32
CA ILE A 53 2.17 15.47 -0.37
C ILE A 53 1.30 16.20 -1.40
N LYS A 54 1.03 17.50 -1.22
CA LYS A 54 0.30 18.31 -2.21
C LYS A 54 1.11 18.57 -3.48
N SER A 55 2.38 18.93 -3.34
CA SER A 55 3.34 19.16 -4.43
C SER A 55 3.64 17.86 -5.20
N LEU A 56 3.61 16.73 -4.49
CA LEU A 56 3.65 15.37 -5.07
C LEU A 56 2.41 15.05 -5.91
N ARG A 57 1.21 15.45 -5.46
CA ARG A 57 -0.04 15.24 -6.22
C ARG A 57 -0.09 16.04 -7.53
N THR A 58 0.53 17.20 -7.57
CA THR A 58 0.66 18.00 -8.81
C THR A 58 1.69 17.43 -9.78
N GLY A 59 2.45 16.40 -9.39
CA GLY A 59 3.44 15.76 -10.26
C GLY A 59 4.70 16.61 -10.48
N GLU A 60 5.09 17.46 -9.53
CA GLU A 60 6.29 18.26 -9.66
C GLU A 60 7.53 17.36 -9.78
N GLU A 61 8.14 17.34 -10.96
CA GLU A 61 9.22 16.40 -11.30
C GLU A 61 10.42 16.54 -10.34
N SER A 62 10.74 17.77 -9.93
CA SER A 62 11.86 18.08 -9.02
C SER A 62 11.66 17.43 -7.64
N THR A 63 10.48 17.60 -7.05
CA THR A 63 10.14 17.09 -5.72
C THR A 63 10.08 15.56 -5.71
N VAL A 64 9.50 14.97 -6.75
CA VAL A 64 9.44 13.50 -6.91
C VAL A 64 10.84 12.90 -7.13
N MET A 65 11.66 13.54 -7.97
CA MET A 65 13.04 13.11 -8.23
C MET A 65 13.91 13.19 -6.98
N GLY A 66 13.80 14.26 -6.20
CA GLY A 66 14.53 14.43 -4.94
C GLY A 66 14.18 13.36 -3.92
N LEU A 67 12.88 13.07 -3.75
CA LEU A 67 12.40 12.01 -2.86
C LEU A 67 12.81 10.62 -3.34
N PHE A 68 12.73 10.35 -4.65
CA PHE A 68 13.17 9.07 -5.22
C PHE A 68 14.68 8.87 -5.04
N THR A 69 15.49 9.90 -5.27
CA THR A 69 16.96 9.81 -5.07
C THR A 69 17.32 9.62 -3.60
N TYR A 70 16.58 10.26 -2.68
CA TYR A 70 16.78 10.10 -1.25
C TYR A 70 16.40 8.70 -0.75
N ALA A 71 15.31 8.15 -1.27
CA ALA A 71 14.68 6.95 -0.73
C ALA A 71 15.01 5.66 -1.48
N SER A 72 15.43 5.76 -2.74
CA SER A 72 15.83 4.60 -3.54
C SER A 72 17.10 3.94 -2.96
N PRO A 73 17.18 2.61 -3.04
CA PRO A 73 18.43 1.91 -2.74
C PRO A 73 19.50 2.31 -3.78
N LYS A 74 20.77 2.15 -3.42
CA LYS A 74 21.86 2.39 -4.37
C LYS A 74 21.74 1.39 -5.52
N PHE A 75 21.49 1.91 -6.72
CA PHE A 75 21.47 1.11 -7.94
C PHE A 75 22.89 0.76 -8.35
N VAL A 76 23.09 -0.48 -8.82
CA VAL A 76 24.40 -0.99 -9.22
C VAL A 76 24.29 -1.50 -10.64
N THR A 77 25.22 -1.08 -11.50
CA THR A 77 25.36 -1.65 -12.85
C THR A 77 26.07 -2.99 -12.73
N PRO A 78 25.50 -4.12 -13.21
CA PRO A 78 26.16 -5.42 -13.16
C PRO A 78 27.27 -5.59 -14.20
N ALA A 79 27.46 -4.61 -15.10
CA ALA A 79 28.52 -4.61 -16.09
C ALA A 79 29.86 -4.22 -15.45
N PRO A 80 30.97 -4.91 -15.78
CA PRO A 80 32.29 -4.52 -15.32
C PRO A 80 32.64 -3.11 -15.83
N PRO A 81 33.26 -2.25 -15.02
CA PRO A 81 33.65 -0.91 -15.45
C PRO A 81 34.65 -1.02 -16.61
N ASN A 82 34.33 -0.33 -17.70
CA ASN A 82 35.25 -0.21 -18.83
C ASN A 82 36.29 0.87 -18.51
N TYR A 83 37.50 0.46 -18.12
CA TYR A 83 38.58 1.36 -17.73
C TYR A 83 39.21 2.14 -18.89
N ASP A 84 38.86 1.80 -20.14
CA ASP A 84 39.37 2.49 -21.34
C ASP A 84 38.61 3.79 -21.64
N VAL A 85 37.47 4.02 -20.97
CA VAL A 85 36.64 5.21 -21.15
C VAL A 85 36.68 6.03 -19.85
N ILE A 86 36.95 7.34 -19.96
CA ILE A 86 37.08 8.28 -18.83
C ILE A 86 35.70 8.71 -18.28
N ASP A 87 34.60 8.13 -18.78
CA ASP A 87 33.24 8.51 -18.37
C ASP A 87 32.82 7.84 -17.05
N ASP A 88 32.22 8.64 -16.16
CA ASP A 88 31.70 8.21 -14.86
C ASP A 88 30.41 7.38 -14.99
N TYR A 89 30.53 6.10 -15.35
CA TYR A 89 29.41 5.15 -15.45
C TYR A 89 28.69 4.83 -14.12
N HIS A 90 29.18 5.35 -12.99
CA HIS A 90 28.61 5.04 -11.67
C HIS A 90 27.18 5.58 -11.49
N MET A 91 26.83 6.70 -12.15
CA MET A 91 25.50 7.31 -12.01
C MET A 91 24.49 6.86 -13.08
N ASP A 92 24.94 6.15 -14.12
CA ASP A 92 24.08 5.74 -15.23
C ASP A 92 22.95 4.81 -14.81
N ALA A 93 23.21 3.88 -13.88
CA ALA A 93 22.16 3.00 -13.37
C ALA A 93 21.08 3.79 -12.62
N ALA A 94 21.47 4.76 -11.79
CA ALA A 94 20.52 5.59 -11.05
C ALA A 94 19.70 6.47 -12.01
N ASN A 95 20.37 7.09 -12.99
CA ASN A 95 19.72 7.93 -14.00
C ASN A 95 18.73 7.14 -14.87
N LEU A 96 19.09 5.91 -15.27
CA LEU A 96 18.20 5.05 -16.06
C LEU A 96 16.94 4.69 -15.29
N GLN A 97 17.09 4.26 -14.02
CA GLN A 97 15.95 3.90 -13.17
C GLN A 97 15.07 5.11 -12.90
N GLN A 98 15.67 6.27 -12.66
CA GLN A 98 14.93 7.50 -12.49
C GLN A 98 14.15 7.89 -13.74
N LYS A 99 14.73 7.74 -14.94
CA LYS A 99 14.05 8.01 -16.20
C LYS A 99 12.85 7.07 -16.41
N MET A 100 13.01 5.79 -16.12
CA MET A 100 11.92 4.81 -16.18
C MET A 100 10.80 5.16 -15.19
N PHE A 101 11.17 5.53 -13.97
CA PHE A 101 10.25 5.94 -12.93
C PHE A 101 9.46 7.20 -13.32
N MET A 102 10.14 8.20 -13.87
CA MET A 102 9.48 9.43 -14.34
C MET A 102 8.52 9.17 -15.50
N ALA A 103 8.84 8.25 -16.41
CA ALA A 103 7.94 7.85 -17.49
C ALA A 103 6.64 7.22 -16.93
N GLU A 104 6.77 6.36 -15.92
CA GLU A 104 5.61 5.74 -15.25
C GLU A 104 4.76 6.79 -14.51
N ILE A 105 5.39 7.73 -13.80
CA ILE A 105 4.68 8.82 -13.09
C ILE A 105 3.86 9.68 -14.06
N LYS A 106 4.45 10.06 -15.20
CA LYS A 106 3.76 10.87 -16.22
C LYS A 106 2.52 10.14 -16.73
N GLN A 107 2.61 8.83 -16.94
CA GLN A 107 1.46 8.02 -17.34
C GLN A 107 0.38 7.95 -16.25
N GLN A 108 0.77 7.99 -14.98
CA GLN A 108 -0.16 7.90 -13.86
C GLN A 108 -0.83 9.22 -13.47
N LEU A 109 -0.32 10.38 -13.89
CA LEU A 109 -0.81 11.70 -13.46
C LEU A 109 -2.29 11.96 -13.78
N ILE A 110 -2.80 11.37 -14.87
CA ILE A 110 -4.20 11.50 -15.30
C ILE A 110 -5.17 10.63 -14.46
N LEU A 111 -4.67 9.58 -13.79
CA LEU A 111 -5.52 8.60 -13.10
C LEU A 111 -6.20 9.16 -11.84
N PRO A 112 -5.52 9.95 -10.97
CA PRO A 112 -6.17 10.61 -9.85
C PRO A 112 -7.30 11.56 -10.26
N GLU A 113 -7.17 12.23 -11.41
CA GLU A 113 -8.17 13.15 -11.94
C GLU A 113 -9.41 12.38 -12.42
N ILE A 114 -9.23 11.31 -13.20
CA ILE A 114 -10.34 10.43 -13.60
C ILE A 114 -11.03 9.86 -12.35
N ARG A 115 -10.26 9.46 -11.33
CA ARG A 115 -10.80 8.93 -10.08
C ARG A 115 -11.61 9.97 -9.29
N SER A 116 -11.20 11.23 -9.25
CA SER A 116 -11.95 12.28 -8.56
C SER A 116 -13.28 12.55 -9.26
N TYR A 117 -13.30 12.58 -10.60
CA TYR A 117 -14.53 12.70 -11.37
C TYR A 117 -15.46 11.50 -11.17
N LEU A 118 -14.94 10.27 -11.26
CA LEU A 118 -15.73 9.06 -11.04
C LEU A 118 -16.32 9.00 -9.61
N SER A 119 -15.60 9.51 -8.60
CA SER A 119 -16.09 9.53 -7.21
C SER A 119 -17.31 10.42 -6.99
N LEU A 120 -17.59 11.38 -7.89
CA LEU A 120 -18.72 12.30 -7.77
C LEU A 120 -20.01 11.76 -8.38
N TYR A 121 -19.91 10.75 -9.24
CA TYR A 121 -21.04 10.21 -9.99
C TYR A 121 -21.29 8.74 -9.64
N THR A 122 -22.56 8.36 -9.47
CA THR A 122 -22.97 6.95 -9.30
C THR A 122 -23.12 6.23 -10.63
N SER A 123 -23.58 6.96 -11.67
CA SER A 123 -23.65 6.47 -13.04
C SER A 123 -23.52 7.63 -14.02
N ILE A 124 -22.69 7.50 -15.06
CA ILE A 124 -22.46 8.55 -16.06
C ILE A 124 -22.11 7.95 -17.42
N GLU A 125 -22.59 8.57 -18.50
CA GLU A 125 -22.22 8.19 -19.86
C GLU A 125 -20.77 8.57 -20.16
N VAL A 126 -20.06 7.68 -20.86
CA VAL A 126 -18.65 7.88 -21.25
C VAL A 126 -18.46 9.19 -22.03
N LYS A 127 -19.41 9.56 -22.89
CA LYS A 127 -19.39 10.81 -23.67
C LYS A 127 -19.44 12.07 -22.82
N LYS A 128 -20.30 12.08 -21.80
CA LYS A 128 -20.43 13.24 -20.89
C LYS A 128 -19.16 13.41 -20.05
N LEU A 129 -18.54 12.30 -19.67
CA LEU A 129 -17.31 12.33 -18.89
C LEU A 129 -16.10 12.74 -19.76
N SER A 130 -16.04 12.27 -21.01
CA SER A 130 -15.01 12.70 -21.97
C SER A 130 -15.11 14.19 -22.28
N ASP A 131 -16.34 14.71 -22.46
CA ASP A 131 -16.59 16.15 -22.65
C ASP A 131 -16.20 16.96 -21.41
N LEU A 132 -16.45 16.44 -20.19
CA LEU A 132 -16.09 17.10 -18.94
C LEU A 132 -14.57 17.21 -18.73
N MET A 133 -13.82 16.21 -19.20
CA MET A 133 -12.35 16.18 -19.12
C MET A 133 -11.67 16.80 -20.34
N GLU A 134 -12.42 17.23 -21.36
CA GLU A 134 -11.89 17.73 -22.63
C GLU A 134 -10.96 16.73 -23.35
N ILE A 135 -11.21 15.42 -23.18
CA ILE A 135 -10.44 14.33 -23.79
C ILE A 135 -11.31 13.62 -24.83
N GLU A 136 -10.71 13.13 -25.92
CA GLU A 136 -11.41 12.31 -26.91
C GLU A 136 -11.97 11.01 -26.30
N GLU A 137 -13.16 10.58 -26.73
CA GLU A 137 -13.87 9.41 -26.19
C GLU A 137 -13.02 8.13 -26.25
N GLU A 138 -12.25 7.92 -27.32
CA GLU A 138 -11.37 6.76 -27.49
C GLU A 138 -10.19 6.76 -26.51
N MET A 139 -9.58 7.92 -26.32
CA MET A 139 -8.50 8.11 -25.36
C MET A 139 -9.02 7.92 -23.94
N PHE A 140 -10.19 8.45 -23.62
CA PHE A 140 -10.81 8.28 -22.31
C PHE A 140 -11.11 6.81 -21.98
N ARG A 141 -11.62 6.03 -22.95
CA ARG A 141 -11.79 4.56 -22.79
C ARG A 141 -10.47 3.85 -22.47
N SER A 142 -9.38 4.23 -23.13
CA SER A 142 -8.06 3.63 -22.93
C SER A 142 -7.51 3.95 -21.53
N HIS A 143 -7.71 5.18 -21.04
CA HIS A 143 -7.34 5.57 -19.69
C HIS A 143 -8.20 4.86 -18.63
N LEU A 144 -9.50 4.68 -18.88
CA LEU A 144 -10.41 3.99 -17.97
C LEU A 144 -10.08 2.49 -17.87
N LEU A 145 -9.68 1.86 -18.98
CA LEU A 145 -9.13 0.51 -18.97
C LEU A 145 -7.82 0.44 -18.17
N SER A 146 -6.93 1.42 -18.36
CA SER A 146 -5.67 1.53 -17.62
C SER A 146 -5.91 1.71 -16.11
N LEU A 147 -6.91 2.51 -15.72
CA LEU A 147 -7.34 2.68 -14.34
C LEU A 147 -7.82 1.37 -13.75
N LYS A 148 -8.64 0.60 -14.49
CA LYS A 148 -9.12 -0.71 -14.05
C LYS A 148 -7.97 -1.70 -13.85
N HIS A 149 -7.02 -1.76 -14.77
CA HIS A 149 -5.86 -2.64 -14.61
C HIS A 149 -4.98 -2.24 -13.44
N LYS A 150 -4.78 -0.94 -13.19
CA LYS A 150 -3.94 -0.45 -12.09
C LYS A 150 -4.66 -0.48 -10.73
N SER A 151 -6.00 -0.45 -10.68
CA SER A 151 -6.77 -0.53 -9.43
C SER A 151 -6.92 -1.97 -8.89
N HIS A 152 -6.82 -2.97 -9.78
CA HIS A 152 -6.80 -4.39 -9.44
C HIS A 152 -5.36 -4.86 -9.18
N SER A 153 -4.93 -4.84 -7.91
CA SER A 153 -3.70 -5.52 -7.52
C SER A 153 -4.02 -6.95 -7.08
N ALA A 154 -3.32 -7.93 -7.65
CA ALA A 154 -3.33 -9.31 -7.16
C ALA A 154 -2.64 -9.36 -5.79
N ARG A 155 -3.38 -9.05 -4.73
CA ARG A 155 -2.93 -9.31 -3.37
C ARG A 155 -3.06 -10.81 -3.13
N ALA A 156 -1.95 -11.51 -3.31
CA ALA A 156 -1.78 -12.86 -2.84
C ALA A 156 -1.95 -12.85 -1.31
N ASP A 157 -3.04 -13.43 -0.79
CA ASP A 157 -3.28 -13.51 0.64
C ASP A 157 -2.10 -14.25 1.29
N MET A 158 -1.24 -13.50 2.01
CA MET A 158 -0.03 -14.02 2.67
C MET A 158 -0.32 -14.96 3.86
N SER A 159 -1.57 -15.41 4.02
CA SER A 159 -2.03 -16.28 5.11
C SER A 159 -2.32 -17.72 4.68
N GLY A 160 -2.03 -18.11 3.44
CA GLY A 160 -2.17 -19.49 2.96
C GLY A 160 -0.81 -20.10 2.60
N GLU A 161 -0.62 -21.38 2.90
CA GLU A 161 0.45 -22.18 2.29
C GLU A 161 0.27 -22.14 0.76
N ASN A 162 1.16 -21.44 0.06
CA ASN A 162 1.23 -21.27 -1.40
C ASN A 162 0.31 -20.20 -2.03
N PRO A 163 0.60 -18.91 -1.81
CA PRO A 163 -0.21 -17.80 -2.31
C PRO A 163 0.05 -17.43 -3.79
N MET A 164 1.01 -18.07 -4.49
CA MET A 164 1.36 -17.76 -5.89
C MET A 164 0.56 -18.54 -6.95
N ILE A 165 -0.03 -19.69 -6.61
CA ILE A 165 -0.56 -20.63 -7.63
C ILE A 165 -2.08 -20.53 -7.80
N GLN A 166 -2.79 -20.06 -6.77
CA GLN A 166 -4.26 -20.12 -6.72
C GLN A 166 -4.87 -18.74 -6.93
N GLY A 167 -4.58 -18.13 -8.08
CA GLY A 167 -4.90 -16.74 -8.47
C GLY A 167 -6.38 -16.33 -8.40
N THR A 168 -6.96 -16.36 -7.20
CA THR A 168 -8.41 -16.28 -7.00
C THR A 168 -8.86 -14.96 -6.37
N ASP A 169 -7.95 -14.19 -5.77
CA ASP A 169 -8.34 -13.00 -5.02
C ASP A 169 -7.67 -11.73 -5.56
N VAL A 170 -7.96 -11.37 -6.82
CA VAL A 170 -7.67 -10.02 -7.34
C VAL A 170 -8.65 -9.04 -6.69
N LYS A 171 -8.40 -8.72 -5.43
CA LYS A 171 -9.23 -7.78 -4.67
C LYS A 171 -8.97 -6.35 -5.17
N PRO A 172 -10.02 -5.57 -5.47
CA PRO A 172 -9.84 -4.16 -5.79
C PRO A 172 -9.13 -3.50 -4.61
N THR A 173 -7.98 -2.88 -4.89
CA THR A 173 -7.19 -2.15 -3.88
C THR A 173 -7.68 -0.71 -3.74
N SER A 174 -8.45 -0.26 -4.74
CA SER A 174 -9.15 1.02 -4.76
C SER A 174 -10.52 0.89 -4.13
N GLU A 175 -10.90 1.89 -3.33
CA GLU A 175 -12.25 2.07 -2.77
C GLU A 175 -13.31 2.27 -3.88
N LEU A 176 -12.86 2.65 -5.08
CA LEU A 176 -13.74 2.88 -6.22
C LEU A 176 -13.71 1.68 -7.16
N GLY A 177 -14.81 0.92 -7.20
CA GLY A 177 -15.10 -0.09 -8.20
C GLY A 177 -15.96 0.51 -9.31
N PHE A 178 -15.77 0.11 -10.56
CA PHE A 178 -16.67 0.53 -11.63
C PHE A 178 -16.78 -0.53 -12.71
N TYR A 179 -17.94 -0.55 -13.37
CA TYR A 179 -18.18 -1.36 -14.56
C TYR A 179 -18.78 -0.51 -15.68
N ILE A 180 -18.61 -0.96 -16.92
CA ILE A 180 -19.14 -0.28 -18.10
C ILE A 180 -20.28 -1.14 -18.64
N ASP A 181 -21.49 -0.60 -18.72
CA ASP A 181 -22.62 -1.20 -19.43
C ASP A 181 -23.04 -0.30 -20.59
N LYS A 182 -22.96 -0.81 -21.83
CA LYS A 182 -23.43 -0.15 -23.07
C LYS A 182 -23.11 1.36 -23.19
N ASN A 183 -21.93 1.79 -22.72
CA ASN A 183 -21.43 3.18 -22.66
C ASN A 183 -21.81 4.03 -21.44
N VAL A 184 -22.37 3.42 -20.40
CA VAL A 184 -22.55 4.02 -19.08
C VAL A 184 -21.55 3.39 -18.12
N VAL A 185 -20.77 4.22 -17.45
CA VAL A 185 -19.90 3.81 -16.35
C VAL A 185 -20.75 3.86 -15.08
N HIS A 186 -20.91 2.70 -14.45
CA HIS A 186 -21.52 2.57 -13.14
C HIS A 186 -20.43 2.47 -12.10
N VAL A 187 -20.46 3.36 -11.12
CA VAL A 187 -19.49 3.40 -10.03
C VAL A 187 -20.12 2.72 -8.82
N GLU A 188 -19.50 1.62 -8.40
CA GLU A 188 -19.80 0.94 -7.15
C GLU A 188 -18.77 1.38 -6.11
N ASP A 189 -19.26 2.01 -5.04
CA ASP A 189 -18.42 2.34 -3.90
C ASP A 189 -18.09 1.03 -3.17
N ALA A 190 -16.90 0.50 -3.45
CA ALA A 190 -16.41 -0.70 -2.81
C ALA A 190 -15.89 -0.28 -1.44
N LYS A 191 -16.83 -0.10 -0.50
CA LYS A 191 -16.50 0.13 0.90
C LYS A 191 -15.72 -1.07 1.41
N VAL A 192 -14.39 -0.97 1.40
CA VAL A 192 -13.52 -1.97 2.01
C VAL A 192 -13.74 -1.85 3.50
N GLU A 193 -14.66 -2.66 4.04
CA GLU A 193 -14.81 -2.77 5.48
C GLU A 193 -13.45 -3.19 6.05
N THR A 194 -12.85 -2.28 6.82
CA THR A 194 -11.73 -2.60 7.70
C THR A 194 -12.13 -3.81 8.52
N ARG A 195 -11.37 -4.90 8.37
CA ARG A 195 -11.59 -6.21 9.00
C ARG A 195 -11.42 -6.18 10.53
N PHE A 196 -11.93 -5.16 11.22
CA PHE A 196 -11.96 -5.09 12.68
C PHE A 196 -12.61 -6.35 13.24
N GLY A 197 -13.73 -6.79 12.65
CA GLY A 197 -14.41 -8.03 13.03
C GLY A 197 -13.49 -9.27 12.96
N GLU A 198 -12.81 -9.50 11.84
CA GLU A 198 -11.89 -10.64 11.72
C GLU A 198 -10.68 -10.50 12.65
N PHE A 199 -10.17 -9.28 12.86
CA PHE A 199 -9.07 -9.04 13.78
C PHE A 199 -9.47 -9.37 15.22
N PHE A 200 -10.65 -8.92 15.66
CA PHE A 200 -11.20 -9.27 16.97
C PHE A 200 -11.45 -10.77 17.09
N VAL A 201 -12.04 -11.41 16.09
CA VAL A 201 -12.27 -12.86 16.09
C VAL A 201 -10.95 -13.64 16.19
N LYS A 202 -9.94 -13.27 15.39
CA LYS A 202 -8.60 -13.90 15.45
C LYS A 202 -7.91 -13.65 16.78
N GLN A 203 -8.04 -12.45 17.34
CA GLN A 203 -7.41 -12.11 18.62
C GLN A 203 -8.10 -12.81 19.79
N ILE A 204 -9.44 -12.93 19.76
CA ILE A 204 -10.22 -13.72 20.73
C ILE A 204 -9.84 -15.19 20.64
N ASP A 205 -9.72 -15.75 19.42
CA ASP A 205 -9.32 -17.14 19.24
C ASP A 205 -7.90 -17.40 19.76
N ARG A 206 -6.95 -16.52 19.44
CA ARG A 206 -5.59 -16.57 20.00
C ARG A 206 -5.59 -16.49 21.54
N LEU A 207 -6.44 -15.64 22.12
CA LEU A 207 -6.54 -15.48 23.57
C LEU A 207 -7.17 -16.71 24.24
N ASN A 208 -8.16 -17.34 23.60
CA ASN A 208 -8.75 -18.61 24.02
C ASN A 208 -7.76 -19.79 23.90
N GLN A 209 -6.90 -19.80 22.88
CA GLN A 209 -5.84 -20.79 22.76
C GLN A 209 -4.82 -20.65 23.89
N MET A 210 -4.41 -19.42 24.22
CA MET A 210 -3.51 -19.16 25.36
C MET A 210 -4.13 -19.52 26.71
N SER A 211 -5.41 -19.20 26.93
CA SER A 211 -6.10 -19.53 28.19
C SER A 211 -6.29 -21.04 28.37
N ARG A 212 -6.50 -21.80 27.29
CA ARG A 212 -6.51 -23.27 27.32
C ARG A 212 -5.16 -23.89 27.67
N ILE A 213 -4.05 -23.23 27.35
CA ILE A 213 -2.70 -23.69 27.70
C ILE A 213 -2.37 -23.41 29.18
N GLN A 214 -3.03 -22.42 29.80
CA GLN A 214 -2.75 -21.99 31.18
C GLN A 214 -3.60 -22.68 32.26
N ILE A 215 -4.59 -23.51 31.91
CA ILE A 215 -5.39 -24.26 32.89
C ILE A 215 -5.07 -25.77 32.76
N PRO A 216 -4.13 -26.32 33.55
CA PRO A 216 -4.11 -27.74 33.83
C PRO A 216 -5.43 -28.09 34.53
N ARG A 217 -6.23 -28.98 33.94
CA ARG A 217 -7.47 -29.50 34.53
C ARG A 217 -7.22 -30.49 35.69
N ASP A 218 -6.16 -30.32 36.47
CA ASP A 218 -5.76 -31.23 37.54
C ASP A 218 -5.83 -30.60 38.93
N VAL A 219 -6.98 -30.03 39.33
CA VAL A 219 -7.24 -29.70 40.74
C VAL A 219 -8.69 -29.98 41.20
N PHE A 220 -9.45 -30.83 40.50
CA PHE A 220 -10.77 -31.27 41.00
C PHE A 220 -10.91 -32.79 41.05
N HIS A 221 -9.97 -33.46 41.71
CA HIS A 221 -10.14 -34.83 42.20
C HIS A 221 -9.53 -34.96 43.59
N GLY A 222 -10.30 -34.71 44.66
CA GLY A 222 -9.85 -35.05 46.01
C GLY A 222 -10.47 -34.26 47.15
N ALA A 223 -11.78 -34.38 47.37
CA ALA A 223 -12.37 -34.16 48.70
C ALA A 223 -13.74 -34.85 48.79
N LYS A 224 -13.74 -36.19 48.86
CA LYS A 224 -14.88 -36.94 49.41
C LYS A 224 -14.88 -36.69 50.92
N GLY A 225 -15.64 -35.71 51.37
CA GLY A 225 -16.04 -35.56 52.77
C GLY A 225 -17.31 -36.39 53.00
N ASN A 226 -17.17 -37.50 53.72
CA ASN A 226 -18.26 -38.32 54.23
C ASN A 226 -19.29 -37.46 54.97
N LEU A 227 -20.58 -37.61 54.65
CA LEU A 227 -21.65 -37.50 55.65
C LEU A 227 -22.90 -38.20 55.11
N ALA A 228 -23.08 -39.46 55.49
CA ALA A 228 -24.37 -40.12 55.52
C ALA A 228 -24.49 -40.88 56.83
N THR A 229 -25.65 -40.73 57.47
CA THR A 229 -26.24 -41.54 58.56
C THR A 229 -25.69 -41.33 59.98
N ARG A 230 -26.44 -40.57 60.78
CA ARG A 230 -27.26 -41.16 61.85
C ARG A 230 -28.51 -40.31 62.08
#